data_AF-C0VH15-F1
#
_entry.id   AF-C0VH15-F1
#
_cell.length_a   1.000
_cell.length_b   1.000
_cell.length_c   1.000
_cell.angle_alpha   90.00
_cell.angle_beta   90.00
_cell.angle_gamma   90.00
#
_symmetry.space_group_name_H-M   'P 1'
#
loop_
_entity.id
_entity.type
_entity.pdbx_description
1 polymer ?
#
loop_
_entity_poly.entity_id
_entity_poly.type
_entity_poly.pdbx_seq_one_letter_code
_entity_poly.pdbx_strand_id
1 'polypeptide(L)'
;LKDIIFSIMINEDFNRPFMFRKIEKILCKVSGKPYTQGIMQVSSPIPLSDEESIKLAIHKIFEDAYNYFLEETDYLQESPLVIYIGRNYNPCDDYISAVEDIYNIIKNEKSGELQIFINDHTLIGLDSSFNLE
;
A
#
# COMPACT_ATOMS: atom_id res chain seq x y z
N LEU A 1 -5.08 -3.07 4.88
CA LEU A 1 -4.70 -3.50 3.50
C LEU A 1 -4.72 -2.37 2.48
N LYS A 2 -5.84 -1.68 2.24
CA LYS A 2 -5.88 -0.55 1.27
C LYS A 2 -4.75 0.46 1.48
N ASP A 3 -4.49 0.84 2.73
CA ASP A 3 -3.46 1.84 3.07
C ASP A 3 -2.05 1.31 2.83
N ILE A 4 -1.83 0.01 3.05
CA ILE A 4 -0.56 -0.67 2.74
C ILE A 4 -0.33 -0.67 1.23
N ILE A 5 -1.36 -0.99 0.44
CA ILE A 5 -1.30 -0.97 -1.03
C ILE A 5 -0.92 0.42 -1.54
N PHE A 6 -1.56 1.47 -1.01
CA PHE A 6 -1.21 2.85 -1.39
C PHE A 6 0.20 3.23 -0.94
N SER A 7 0.62 2.82 0.25
CA SER A 7 1.97 3.12 0.76
C SER A 7 3.05 2.52 -0.13
N ILE A 8 2.88 1.26 -0.53
CA ILE A 8 3.75 0.58 -1.49
C ILE A 8 3.72 1.31 -2.84
N MET A 9 2.53 1.59 -3.39
CA MET A 9 2.39 2.27 -4.69
C MET A 9 3.08 3.64 -4.72
N ILE A 10 2.92 4.42 -3.66
CA ILE A 10 3.54 5.74 -3.51
C ILE A 10 5.06 5.58 -3.46
N ASN A 11 5.57 4.66 -2.63
CA ASN A 11 7.01 4.41 -2.53
C ASN A 11 7.62 3.96 -3.87
N GLU A 12 6.95 3.07 -4.61
CA GLU A 12 7.39 2.63 -5.94
C GLU A 12 7.40 3.78 -6.96
N ASP A 13 6.39 4.65 -6.94
CA ASP A 13 6.31 5.80 -7.85
C ASP A 13 7.41 6.83 -7.58
N PHE A 14 7.73 7.08 -6.31
CA PHE A 14 8.86 7.93 -5.90
C PHE A 14 10.21 7.35 -6.33
N ASN A 15 10.43 6.04 -6.13
CA ASN A 15 11.70 5.39 -6.42
C ASN A 15 11.92 5.09 -7.91
N ARG A 16 10.84 5.02 -8.71
CA ARG A 16 10.92 4.72 -10.14
C ARG A 16 10.13 5.69 -11.01
N PRO A 17 10.75 6.83 -11.40
CA PRO A 17 10.11 7.81 -12.26
C PRO A 17 9.64 7.21 -13.58
N PHE A 18 8.53 7.74 -14.11
CA PHE A 18 7.83 7.24 -15.29
C PHE A 18 8.71 6.93 -16.52
N MET A 19 9.75 7.73 -16.78
CA MET A 19 10.64 7.51 -17.93
C MET A 19 11.44 6.21 -17.80
N PHE A 20 11.86 5.85 -16.59
CA PHE A 20 12.55 4.57 -16.35
C PHE A 20 11.60 3.39 -16.58
N ARG A 21 10.36 3.48 -16.07
CA ARG A 21 9.32 2.46 -16.28
C ARG A 21 9.05 2.19 -17.76
N LYS A 22 9.03 3.26 -18.58
CA LYS A 22 8.88 3.14 -20.04
C LYS A 22 10.02 2.37 -20.68
N ILE A 23 11.26 2.66 -20.29
CA ILE A 23 12.44 1.96 -20.81
C ILE A 23 12.38 0.48 -20.44
N GLU A 24 12.07 0.14 -19.19
CA GLU A 24 11.93 -1.25 -18.74
C GLU A 24 10.89 -2.02 -19.55
N LYS A 25 9.73 -1.42 -19.81
CA LYS A 25 8.69 -2.04 -20.63
C LYS A 25 9.15 -2.35 -22.05
N ILE A 26 9.93 -1.44 -22.65
CA ILE A 26 10.53 -1.66 -23.98
C ILE A 26 11.57 -2.78 -23.91
N LEU A 27 12.44 -2.78 -22.88
CA LEU A 27 13.46 -3.82 -22.70
C LEU A 27 12.84 -5.20 -22.47
N CYS A 28 11.76 -5.29 -21.68
CA CYS A 28 10.99 -6.53 -21.49
C CYS A 28 10.48 -7.05 -22.85
N LYS A 29 9.84 -6.18 -23.64
CA LYS A 29 9.30 -6.55 -24.95
C LYS A 29 10.37 -7.07 -25.92
N VAL A 30 11.56 -6.49 -25.91
CA VAL A 30 12.63 -6.83 -26.88
C VAL A 30 13.45 -8.03 -26.41
N SER A 31 13.72 -8.15 -25.11
CA SER A 31 14.64 -9.18 -24.60
C SER A 31 13.94 -10.46 -24.16
N GLY A 32 12.62 -10.45 -23.94
CA GLY A 32 11.86 -11.61 -23.45
C GLY A 32 12.25 -12.07 -22.04
N LYS A 33 13.05 -11.26 -21.32
CA LYS A 33 13.45 -11.53 -19.94
C LYS A 33 12.46 -10.88 -18.95
N PRO A 34 12.37 -11.38 -17.71
CA PRO A 34 11.61 -10.72 -16.66
C PRO A 34 12.18 -9.33 -16.31
N TYR A 35 11.30 -8.34 -16.22
CA TYR A 35 11.60 -7.02 -15.65
C TYR A 35 10.48 -6.61 -14.70
N THR A 36 10.84 -5.85 -13.67
CA THR A 36 9.92 -5.08 -12.82
C THR A 36 9.30 -3.97 -13.64
N GLN A 37 7.97 -3.90 -13.68
CA GLN A 37 7.25 -3.03 -14.59
C GLN A 37 5.99 -2.43 -13.97
N GLY A 38 5.55 -1.32 -14.56
CA GLY A 38 4.37 -0.57 -14.12
C GLY A 38 4.59 0.19 -12.82
N ILE A 39 3.58 0.96 -12.40
CA ILE A 39 3.63 1.80 -11.19
C ILE A 39 3.89 1.00 -9.90
N MET A 40 3.50 -0.28 -9.86
CA MET A 40 3.76 -1.17 -8.72
C MET A 40 5.06 -1.98 -8.85
N GLN A 41 5.84 -1.79 -9.93
CA GLN A 41 7.13 -2.45 -10.16
C GLN A 41 7.10 -3.98 -10.04
N VAL A 42 6.04 -4.63 -10.54
CA VAL A 42 5.89 -6.08 -10.48
C VAL A 42 6.73 -6.76 -11.56
N SER A 43 7.47 -7.81 -11.19
CA SER A 43 8.30 -8.58 -12.13
C SER A 43 7.44 -9.44 -13.06
N SER A 44 7.67 -9.34 -14.36
CA SER A 44 6.97 -10.12 -15.39
C SER A 44 7.84 -10.33 -16.63
N PRO A 45 7.80 -11.53 -17.26
CA PRO A 45 8.46 -11.80 -18.54
C PRO A 45 7.73 -11.19 -19.74
N ILE A 46 6.50 -10.68 -19.54
CA ILE A 46 5.71 -9.99 -20.55
C ILE A 46 5.50 -8.51 -20.18
N PRO A 47 5.39 -7.60 -21.17
CA PRO A 47 5.16 -6.19 -20.90
C PRO A 47 3.88 -5.92 -20.11
N LEU A 48 3.95 -5.19 -19.00
CA LEU A 48 2.79 -4.80 -18.20
C LEU A 48 2.40 -3.34 -18.38
N SER A 49 1.11 -3.03 -18.34
CA SER A 49 0.57 -1.70 -18.05
C SER A 49 0.58 -1.41 -16.55
N ASP A 50 0.38 -0.14 -16.18
CA ASP A 50 0.25 0.24 -14.77
C ASP A 50 -0.93 -0.49 -14.13
N GLU A 51 -2.08 -0.57 -14.82
CA GLU A 51 -3.26 -1.28 -14.33
C GLU A 51 -3.00 -2.77 -14.09
N GLU A 52 -2.29 -3.44 -15.00
CA GLU A 52 -1.92 -4.85 -14.83
C GLU A 52 -0.95 -5.04 -13.66
N SER A 53 0.04 -4.14 -13.51
CA SER A 53 0.95 -4.17 -12.37
C SER A 53 0.20 -4.00 -11.05
N ILE A 54 -0.82 -3.12 -11.01
CA ILE A 54 -1.67 -2.91 -9.84
C ILE A 54 -2.45 -4.18 -9.50
N LYS A 55 -3.10 -4.81 -10.47
CA LYS A 55 -3.87 -6.04 -10.25
C LYS A 55 -2.98 -7.17 -9.69
N LEU A 56 -1.80 -7.35 -10.26
CA LEU A 56 -0.84 -8.37 -9.81
C LEU A 56 -0.29 -8.08 -8.41
N ALA A 57 0.08 -6.83 -8.13
CA ALA A 57 0.56 -6.42 -6.83
C ALA A 57 -0.50 -6.61 -5.74
N ILE A 58 -1.75 -6.20 -6.02
CA ILE A 58 -2.88 -6.41 -5.11
C ILE A 58 -3.06 -7.89 -4.82
N HIS A 59 -3.05 -8.75 -5.84
CA HIS A 59 -3.19 -10.19 -5.65
C HIS A 59 -2.11 -10.75 -4.71
N LYS A 60 -0.84 -10.40 -4.97
CA LYS A 60 0.29 -10.77 -4.10
C LYS A 60 0.12 -10.26 -2.67
N ILE A 61 -0.27 -9.00 -2.48
CA ILE A 61 -0.48 -8.41 -1.15
C ILE A 61 -1.61 -9.11 -0.39
N PHE A 62 -2.68 -9.51 -1.07
CA PHE A 62 -3.76 -10.29 -0.45
C PHE A 62 -3.32 -11.69 -0.05
N GLU A 63 -2.51 -12.35 -0.89
CA GLU A 63 -1.91 -13.65 -0.57
C GLU A 63 -0.96 -13.56 0.63
N ASP A 64 -0.06 -12.57 0.63
CA ASP A 64 0.85 -12.30 1.76
C ASP A 64 0.06 -12.04 3.05
N ALA A 65 -1.00 -11.22 2.98
CA ALA A 65 -1.85 -10.96 4.14
C ALA A 65 -2.56 -12.24 4.63
N TYR A 66 -3.13 -13.03 3.72
CA TYR A 66 -3.79 -14.28 4.05
C TYR A 66 -2.84 -15.25 4.76
N ASN A 67 -1.63 -15.43 4.23
CA ASN A 67 -0.61 -16.29 4.84
C ASN A 67 -0.22 -15.80 6.23
N TYR A 68 -0.04 -14.49 6.41
CA TYR A 68 0.22 -13.90 7.72
C TYR A 68 -0.89 -14.24 8.74
N PHE A 69 -2.16 -14.13 8.34
CA PHE A 69 -3.30 -14.47 9.22
C PHE A 69 -3.41 -15.97 9.54
N LEU A 70 -2.85 -16.87 8.72
CA LEU A 70 -2.83 -18.30 9.03
C LEU A 70 -1.74 -18.67 10.06
N GLU A 71 -0.65 -17.91 10.09
CA GLU A 71 0.50 -18.16 10.95
C GLU A 71 0.35 -17.51 12.34
N GLU A 72 -0.35 -16.38 12.44
CA GLU A 72 -0.50 -15.61 13.68
C GLU A 72 -1.74 -16.05 14.48
N THR A 73 -1.55 -16.62 15.67
CA THR A 73 -2.66 -17.16 16.51
C THR A 73 -3.22 -16.17 17.53
N ASP A 74 -2.61 -15.01 17.73
CA ASP A 74 -3.01 -14.01 18.73
C ASP A 74 -2.91 -12.56 18.22
N TYR A 75 -3.76 -11.70 18.78
CA TYR A 75 -3.96 -10.26 18.52
C TYR A 75 -3.11 -9.59 17.43
N LEU A 76 -3.77 -9.33 16.30
CA LEU A 76 -3.29 -8.57 15.16
C LEU A 76 -2.94 -7.12 15.50
N GLN A 77 -1.66 -6.82 15.57
CA GLN A 77 -1.20 -5.43 15.44
C GLN A 77 -0.95 -5.10 13.97
N GLU A 78 -1.35 -3.90 13.56
CA GLU A 78 -1.25 -3.49 12.15
C GLU A 78 0.20 -3.24 11.68
N SER A 79 1.11 -2.78 12.56
CA SER A 79 2.52 -2.55 12.20
C SER A 79 3.25 -3.85 11.79
N PRO A 80 3.14 -4.98 12.53
CA PRO A 80 3.66 -6.27 12.07
C PRO A 80 3.17 -6.70 10.69
N LEU A 81 1.90 -6.49 10.35
CA LEU A 81 1.36 -6.79 9.02
C LEU A 81 1.99 -5.92 7.92
N VAL A 82 2.21 -4.62 8.17
CA VAL A 82 2.87 -3.70 7.23
C VAL A 82 4.30 -4.16 6.97
N ILE A 83 5.04 -4.49 8.02
CA ILE A 83 6.42 -4.96 7.93
C ILE A 83 6.49 -6.29 7.18
N TYR A 84 5.60 -7.23 7.49
CA TYR A 84 5.54 -8.55 6.83
C TYR A 84 5.29 -8.41 5.32
N ILE A 85 4.23 -7.67 4.93
CA ILE A 85 3.89 -7.44 3.52
C ILE A 85 5.02 -6.69 2.83
N GLY A 86 5.54 -5.61 3.44
CA GLY A 86 6.65 -4.82 2.89
C GLY A 86 7.87 -5.67 2.59
N ARG A 87 8.27 -6.53 3.55
CA ARG A 87 9.44 -7.42 3.41
C ARG A 87 9.25 -8.48 2.33
N ASN A 88 8.05 -9.05 2.20
CA ASN A 88 7.71 -9.99 1.13
C ASN A 88 7.61 -9.33 -0.25
N TYR A 89 7.35 -8.02 -0.29
CA TYR A 89 7.29 -7.24 -1.52
C TYR A 89 8.69 -6.83 -1.99
N ASN A 90 9.49 -6.27 -1.08
CA ASN A 90 10.89 -5.93 -1.29
C ASN A 90 11.65 -6.08 0.05
N PRO A 91 12.64 -6.98 0.15
CA PRO A 91 13.28 -7.34 1.40
C PRO A 91 14.29 -6.29 1.92
N CYS A 92 14.47 -5.17 1.21
CA CYS A 92 15.37 -4.10 1.63
C CYS A 92 14.82 -3.37 2.86
N ASP A 93 15.61 -3.24 3.92
CA ASP A 93 15.16 -2.60 5.16
C ASP A 93 14.77 -1.12 4.95
N ASP A 94 15.55 -0.36 4.16
CA ASP A 94 15.22 1.03 3.81
C ASP A 94 13.87 1.15 3.09
N TYR A 95 13.54 0.17 2.25
CA TYR A 95 12.24 0.11 1.57
C TYR A 95 11.11 -0.10 2.58
N ILE A 96 11.29 -1.04 3.51
CA ILE A 96 10.28 -1.38 4.52
C ILE A 96 10.02 -0.16 5.41
N SER A 97 11.08 0.51 5.88
CA SER A 97 10.97 1.73 6.68
C SER A 97 10.22 2.83 5.93
N ALA A 98 10.55 3.08 4.65
CA ALA A 98 9.85 4.09 3.86
C ALA A 98 8.36 3.77 3.67
N VAL A 99 8.00 2.50 3.45
CA VAL A 99 6.60 2.08 3.34
C VAL A 99 5.86 2.23 4.66
N GLU A 100 6.47 1.88 5.79
CA GLU A 100 5.88 2.07 7.12
C GLU A 100 5.66 3.54 7.46
N ASP A 101 6.61 4.41 7.12
CA ASP A 101 6.48 5.86 7.30
C ASP A 101 5.31 6.43 6.49
N ILE A 102 5.20 6.09 5.20
CA ILE A 102 4.09 6.52 4.35
C ILE A 102 2.76 5.99 4.90
N TYR A 103 2.72 4.73 5.35
CA TYR A 103 1.53 4.13 5.95
C TYR A 103 1.05 4.89 7.18
N ASN A 104 1.98 5.26 8.07
CA ASN A 104 1.68 6.03 9.27
C ASN A 104 1.18 7.44 8.94
N ILE A 105 1.72 8.09 7.91
CA ILE A 105 1.23 9.39 7.41
C ILE A 105 -0.22 9.25 6.93
N ILE A 106 -0.52 8.29 6.05
CA ILE A 106 -1.88 8.05 5.52
C ILE A 106 -2.87 7.76 6.66
N LYS A 107 -2.45 6.97 7.65
CA LYS A 107 -3.26 6.64 8.82
C LYS A 107 -3.58 7.88 9.66
N ASN A 108 -2.57 8.68 9.97
CA ASN A 108 -2.72 9.88 10.79
C ASN A 108 -3.60 10.93 10.13
N GLU A 109 -3.49 11.14 8.82
CA GLU A 109 -4.35 12.07 8.07
C GLU A 109 -5.83 11.68 8.18
N LYS A 110 -6.16 10.39 7.99
CA LYS A 110 -7.54 9.91 8.14
C LYS A 110 -8.09 10.05 9.56
N SER A 111 -7.25 9.82 10.57
CA SER A 111 -7.62 10.06 11.96
C SER A 111 -7.89 11.54 12.22
N GLY A 112 -7.13 12.44 11.59
CA GLY A 112 -7.37 13.87 11.61
C GLY A 112 -8.69 14.27 10.96
N GLU A 113 -8.99 13.75 9.77
CA GLU A 113 -10.28 13.98 9.08
C GLU A 113 -11.47 13.51 9.94
N LEU A 114 -11.36 12.34 10.56
CA LEU A 114 -12.40 11.80 11.45
C LEU A 114 -12.56 12.65 12.71
N GLN A 115 -11.47 13.15 13.31
CA GLN A 115 -11.53 14.06 14.45
C GLN A 115 -12.17 15.39 14.07
N ILE A 116 -11.86 15.95 12.89
CA ILE A 116 -12.54 17.14 12.38
C ILE A 116 -14.04 16.88 12.23
N PHE A 117 -14.43 15.73 11.67
CA PHE A 117 -15.83 15.36 11.51
C PHE A 117 -16.57 15.17 12.84
N ILE A 118 -15.93 14.54 13.84
CA ILE A 118 -16.52 14.34 15.18
C ILE A 118 -16.65 15.66 15.95
N ASN A 119 -15.62 16.53 15.84
CA ASN A 119 -15.59 17.81 16.54
C ASN A 119 -16.49 18.87 15.88
N ASP A 120 -16.86 18.67 14.62
CA ASP A 120 -17.86 19.49 13.94
C ASP A 120 -19.27 18.98 14.29
N HIS A 121 -19.75 19.37 15.47
CA HIS A 121 -21.08 19.04 16.01
C HIS A 121 -22.26 19.42 15.09
N THR A 122 -22.02 20.19 14.01
CA THR A 122 -23.07 20.59 13.06
C THR A 122 -23.37 19.53 12.01
N LEU A 123 -22.47 18.57 11.75
CA LEU A 123 -22.62 17.56 10.69
C LEU A 123 -23.30 16.26 11.14
N ILE A 124 -23.38 16.00 12.46
CA ILE A 124 -23.89 14.72 12.98
C ILE A 124 -25.42 14.77 13.19
N GLY A 125 -26.07 15.92 13.10
CA GLY A 125 -27.51 16.03 13.38
C GLY A 125 -27.91 15.55 14.79
N LEU A 126 -26.93 15.34 15.68
CA LEU A 126 -27.13 15.12 17.10
C LEU A 126 -27.18 16.50 17.75
N ASP A 127 -28.30 17.17 17.50
CA ASP A 127 -28.70 18.31 18.30
C ASP A 127 -28.81 17.85 19.76
N SER A 128 -27.97 18.45 20.61
CA SER A 128 -28.11 18.73 22.06
C SER A 128 -28.94 17.82 22.98
N SER A 129 -29.14 16.53 22.66
CA SER A 129 -30.00 15.61 23.41
C SER A 129 -29.26 14.57 24.26
N PHE A 130 -27.92 14.62 24.29
CA PHE A 130 -27.12 13.91 25.30
C PHE A 130 -26.67 14.88 26.41
N ASN A 131 -27.63 15.49 27.10
CA ASN A 131 -27.41 15.87 28.49
C ASN A 131 -27.69 14.60 29.32
N LEU A 132 -26.62 13.94 29.78
CA LEU A 132 -26.71 12.99 30.89
C LEU A 132 -26.78 13.84 32.17
N GLU A 133 -27.98 13.94 32.75
CA GLU A 133 -28.12 14.06 34.21
C GLU A 133 -27.55 12.81 34.91
#